data_AF-A0A948Y933-F1
#
_entry.id   AF-A0A948Y933-F1
#
_cell.length_a   1.000
_cell.length_b   1.000
_cell.length_c   1.000
_cell.angle_alpha   90.00
_cell.angle_beta   90.00
_cell.angle_gamma   90.00
#
_symmetry.space_group_name_H-M   'P 1'
#
loop_
_entity.id
_entity.type
_entity.pdbx_description
1 polymer ?
#
loop_
_entity_poly.entity_id
_entity_poly.type
_entity_poly.pdbx_seq_one_letter_code
_entity_poly.pdbx_strand_id
1 'polypeptide(L)'
;MLDRQKHEQVLKYILKDIYTTTDLEARLALKGGTCLYMFYGLDRFSVDLDFNLLAEDFDDQLVINILTKYLIINDRMNKYFTWFWLGSYEKGKQQVKIEISKREYPDKYINKDFYGLTIPTMSPGHMFAHKLCAITDRKKLQNRDLYDAHFMFVKQFDIEEEIIKLRIGKTMKEYFSFLIEFIEKNVNPNNILDGLGELVKENQKDRIRDTLKKDIIFDLKSRL
;
A
#
# COMPACT_ATOMS: atom_id res chain seq x y z
N MET A 1 14.59 -8.94 -11.94
CA MET A 1 14.99 -9.57 -10.66
C MET A 1 15.02 -8.53 -9.55
N LEU A 2 14.48 -8.85 -8.37
CA LEU A 2 14.43 -7.95 -7.22
C LEU A 2 15.74 -7.99 -6.43
N ASP A 3 16.40 -6.84 -6.32
CA ASP A 3 17.50 -6.60 -5.39
C ASP A 3 16.96 -5.77 -4.22
N ARG A 4 16.64 -6.42 -3.09
CA ARG A 4 15.90 -5.77 -2.00
C ARG A 4 16.64 -4.58 -1.41
N GLN A 5 17.95 -4.70 -1.21
CA GLN A 5 18.75 -3.63 -0.60
C GLN A 5 18.82 -2.41 -1.50
N LYS A 6 19.16 -2.61 -2.78
CA LYS A 6 19.26 -1.51 -3.75
C LYS A 6 17.89 -0.87 -4.00
N HIS A 7 16.85 -1.70 -4.14
CA HIS A 7 15.49 -1.21 -4.37
C HIS A 7 14.99 -0.37 -3.19
N GLU A 8 15.16 -0.87 -1.96
CA GLU A 8 14.76 -0.12 -0.76
C GLU A 8 15.52 1.20 -0.64
N GLN A 9 16.82 1.22 -0.93
CA GLN A 9 17.60 2.45 -0.92
C GLN A 9 17.07 3.48 -1.93
N VAL A 10 16.69 3.05 -3.13
CA VAL A 10 16.06 3.93 -4.13
C VAL A 10 14.73 4.48 -3.63
N LEU A 11 13.85 3.65 -3.04
CA LEU A 11 12.59 4.13 -2.47
C LEU A 11 12.84 5.19 -1.38
N LYS A 12 13.80 4.95 -0.49
CA LYS A 12 14.16 5.88 0.60
C LYS A 12 14.70 7.20 0.07
N TYR A 13 15.52 7.19 -0.99
CA TYR A 13 16.04 8.42 -1.59
C TYR A 13 14.98 9.22 -2.34
N ILE A 14 14.09 8.56 -3.08
CA ILE A 14 12.94 9.24 -3.70
C ILE A 14 12.07 9.87 -2.60
N LEU A 15 11.79 9.14 -1.53
CA LEU A 15 10.98 9.63 -0.42
C LEU A 15 11.62 10.85 0.27
N LYS A 16 12.93 10.78 0.55
CA LYS A 16 13.71 11.91 1.08
C LYS A 16 13.59 13.15 0.18
N ASP A 17 13.80 13.01 -1.12
CA ASP A 17 13.79 14.14 -2.04
C ASP A 17 12.39 14.73 -2.26
N ILE A 18 11.33 13.91 -2.16
CA ILE A 18 9.93 14.38 -2.12
C ILE A 18 9.72 15.26 -0.89
N TYR A 19 10.06 14.77 0.30
CA TYR A 19 9.81 15.49 1.57
C TYR A 19 10.89 16.50 1.96
N THR A 20 11.84 16.77 1.08
CA THR A 20 12.74 17.94 1.17
C THR A 20 12.42 18.99 0.10
N THR A 21 11.45 18.70 -0.77
CA THR A 21 10.89 19.66 -1.74
C THR A 21 9.63 20.27 -1.12
N THR A 22 9.72 21.50 -0.63
CA THR A 22 8.68 22.20 0.15
C THR A 22 7.28 22.12 -0.49
N ASP A 23 7.19 22.25 -1.81
CA ASP A 23 5.92 22.21 -2.53
C ASP A 23 5.25 20.81 -2.49
N LEU A 24 6.04 19.75 -2.58
CA LEU A 24 5.56 18.37 -2.54
C LEU A 24 5.29 17.89 -1.11
N GLU A 25 6.12 18.31 -0.15
CA GLU A 25 5.97 18.00 1.27
C GLU A 25 4.57 18.38 1.77
N ALA A 26 4.11 19.59 1.43
CA ALA A 26 2.80 20.09 1.84
C ALA A 26 1.61 19.39 1.13
N ARG A 27 1.86 18.65 0.05
CA ARG A 27 0.82 18.15 -0.85
C ARG A 27 0.69 16.64 -0.91
N LEU A 28 1.67 15.90 -0.41
CA LEU A 28 1.70 14.44 -0.55
C LEU A 28 1.73 13.76 0.82
N ALA A 29 0.77 12.89 1.07
CA ALA A 29 0.81 11.98 2.21
C ALA A 29 1.10 10.55 1.77
N LEU A 30 2.10 9.92 2.38
CA LEU A 30 2.47 8.54 2.09
C LEU A 30 1.40 7.57 2.63
N LYS A 31 1.08 6.53 1.86
CA LYS A 31 0.15 5.48 2.25
C LYS A 31 0.60 4.11 1.73
N GLY A 32 -0.29 3.12 1.86
CA GLY A 32 -0.12 1.81 1.23
C GLY A 32 0.91 0.92 1.93
N GLY A 33 1.34 -0.14 1.23
CA GLY A 33 2.20 -1.17 1.80
C GLY A 33 3.57 -0.67 2.22
N THR A 34 4.11 0.34 1.53
CA THR A 34 5.43 0.91 1.85
C THR A 34 5.39 1.77 3.10
N CYS A 35 4.29 2.47 3.37
CA CYS A 35 4.06 3.12 4.66
C CYS A 35 4.07 2.09 5.81
N LEU A 36 3.34 0.98 5.65
CA LEU A 36 3.31 -0.12 6.62
C LEU A 36 4.70 -0.74 6.85
N TYR A 37 5.45 -0.95 5.76
CA TYR A 37 6.83 -1.46 5.79
C TYR A 37 7.77 -0.52 6.56
N MET A 38 7.78 0.77 6.22
CA MET A 38 8.74 1.72 6.78
C MET A 38 8.43 2.12 8.22
N PHE A 39 7.15 2.24 8.61
CA PHE A 39 6.77 2.88 9.88
C PHE A 39 6.05 1.98 10.88
N TYR A 40 5.61 0.78 10.47
CA TYR A 40 4.79 -0.10 11.31
C TYR A 40 5.34 -1.53 11.42
N GLY A 41 6.40 -1.85 10.68
CA GLY A 41 7.09 -3.14 10.76
C GLY A 41 6.38 -4.25 10.00
N LEU A 42 5.72 -3.94 8.88
CA LEU A 42 5.26 -4.98 7.93
C LEU A 42 6.48 -5.78 7.47
N ASP A 43 6.39 -7.11 7.56
CA ASP A 43 7.52 -8.02 7.44
C ASP A 43 7.67 -8.64 6.03
N ARG A 44 6.77 -8.31 5.10
CA ARG A 44 6.99 -8.48 3.66
C ARG A 44 7.61 -7.23 3.06
N PHE A 45 8.46 -7.42 2.06
CA PHE A 45 9.04 -6.33 1.29
C PHE A 45 7.96 -5.55 0.52
N SER A 46 8.21 -4.26 0.27
CA SER A 46 7.34 -3.39 -0.53
C SER A 46 8.15 -2.69 -1.61
N VAL A 47 7.57 -2.58 -2.82
CA VAL A 47 8.27 -2.20 -4.05
C VAL A 47 7.75 -0.91 -4.71
N ASP A 48 6.63 -0.39 -4.20
CA ASP A 48 5.91 0.74 -4.77
C ASP A 48 5.98 1.96 -3.83
N LEU A 49 5.75 3.17 -4.32
CA LEU A 49 5.44 4.34 -3.47
C LEU A 49 4.04 4.84 -3.82
N ASP A 50 3.16 4.83 -2.84
CA ASP A 50 1.77 5.28 -2.99
C ASP A 50 1.52 6.50 -2.12
N PHE A 51 0.92 7.55 -2.71
CA PHE A 51 0.58 8.78 -2.00
C PHE A 51 -0.90 9.13 -2.20
N ASN A 52 -1.45 9.91 -1.27
CA ASN A 52 -2.63 10.74 -1.51
C ASN A 52 -2.17 12.17 -1.82
N LEU A 53 -2.87 12.80 -2.77
CA LEU A 53 -2.78 14.23 -2.99
C LEU A 53 -3.64 14.96 -1.96
N LEU A 54 -3.06 15.97 -1.31
CA LEU A 54 -3.70 16.75 -0.24
C LEU A 54 -4.24 18.11 -0.73
N ALA A 55 -3.82 18.57 -1.90
CA ALA A 55 -4.27 19.82 -2.51
C ALA A 55 -4.30 19.69 -4.05
N GLU A 56 -5.27 20.32 -4.70
CA GLU A 56 -5.49 20.19 -6.15
C GLU A 56 -4.37 20.84 -7.00
N ASP A 57 -3.66 21.83 -6.45
CA ASP A 57 -2.60 22.56 -7.13
C ASP A 57 -1.28 21.77 -7.12
N PHE A 58 -1.28 20.67 -7.88
CA PHE A 58 -0.15 19.74 -7.97
C PHE A 58 0.65 19.90 -9.26
N ASP A 59 1.93 20.26 -9.14
CA ASP A 59 2.87 20.24 -10.25
C ASP A 59 3.60 18.89 -10.35
N ASP A 60 3.18 18.09 -11.31
CA ASP A 60 3.72 16.76 -11.54
C ASP A 60 5.14 16.79 -12.16
N GLN A 61 5.58 17.95 -12.66
CA GLN A 61 6.95 18.16 -13.15
C GLN A 61 7.98 18.11 -12.01
N LEU A 62 7.62 18.56 -10.80
CA LEU A 62 8.49 18.44 -9.62
C LEU A 62 8.80 16.98 -9.28
N VAL A 63 7.78 16.12 -9.38
CA VAL A 63 7.95 14.67 -9.18
C VAL A 63 8.87 14.09 -10.24
N ILE A 64 8.69 14.45 -11.52
CA ILE A 64 9.55 13.96 -12.60
C ILE A 64 11.01 14.38 -12.41
N ASN A 65 11.25 15.62 -11.99
CA ASN A 65 12.59 16.14 -11.72
C ASN A 65 13.28 15.36 -10.60
N ILE A 66 12.54 14.88 -9.60
CA ILE A 66 13.06 13.99 -8.55
C ILE A 66 13.30 12.59 -9.11
N LEU A 67 12.30 12.01 -9.77
CA LEU A 67 12.36 10.62 -10.24
C LEU A 67 13.51 10.40 -11.23
N THR A 68 13.79 11.36 -12.13
CA THR A 68 14.86 11.25 -13.13
C THR A 68 16.28 11.26 -12.53
N LYS A 69 16.46 11.66 -11.27
CA LYS A 69 17.74 11.51 -10.54
C LYS A 69 18.06 10.04 -10.23
N TYR A 70 17.03 9.19 -10.13
CA TYR A 70 17.15 7.82 -9.63
C TYR A 70 16.69 6.77 -10.64
N LEU A 71 15.82 7.14 -11.57
CA LEU A 71 15.12 6.24 -12.46
C LEU A 71 15.20 6.73 -13.91
N ILE A 72 15.37 5.79 -14.82
CA ILE A 72 14.94 5.96 -16.21
C ILE A 72 13.44 5.72 -16.24
N ILE A 73 12.65 6.78 -16.46
CA ILE A 73 11.18 6.69 -16.52
C ILE A 73 10.79 6.01 -17.83
N ASN A 74 10.10 4.88 -17.72
CA ASN A 74 9.67 4.07 -18.87
C ASN A 74 8.20 4.34 -19.24
N ASP A 75 7.39 4.74 -18.26
CA ASP A 75 5.97 5.04 -18.46
C ASP A 75 5.52 6.14 -17.48
N ARG A 76 4.63 7.01 -17.94
CA ARG A 76 3.97 8.07 -17.18
C ARG A 76 2.54 8.21 -17.69
N MET A 77 1.58 8.21 -16.76
CA MET A 77 0.18 8.41 -17.10
C MET A 77 -0.50 9.38 -16.15
N ASN A 78 -1.26 10.30 -16.72
CA ASN A 78 -2.23 11.12 -16.01
C ASN A 78 -3.62 10.48 -16.16
N LYS A 79 -4.03 9.67 -15.18
CA LYS A 79 -5.37 9.05 -15.17
C LYS A 79 -6.33 9.94 -14.39
N TYR A 80 -7.63 9.73 -14.62
CA TYR A 80 -8.70 10.50 -13.95
C TYR A 80 -8.52 10.53 -12.42
N PHE A 81 -8.19 9.39 -11.79
CA PHE A 81 -8.03 9.28 -10.34
C PHE A 81 -6.58 9.14 -9.85
N THR A 82 -5.58 9.13 -10.74
CA THR A 82 -4.22 8.73 -10.36
C THR A 82 -3.17 9.32 -11.30
N TRP A 83 -2.15 9.95 -10.74
CA TRP A 83 -0.87 10.13 -11.42
C TRP A 83 -0.02 8.88 -11.24
N PHE A 84 0.61 8.42 -12.30
CA PHE A 84 1.36 7.18 -12.33
C PHE A 84 2.70 7.39 -13.03
N TRP A 85 3.76 6.85 -12.44
CA TRP A 85 5.09 6.71 -13.05
C TRP A 85 5.64 5.32 -12.82
N LEU A 86 6.35 4.80 -13.81
CA LEU A 86 7.09 3.54 -13.72
C LEU A 86 8.50 3.74 -14.25
N GLY A 87 9.50 3.44 -13.43
CA GLY A 87 10.90 3.68 -13.77
C GLY A 87 11.85 2.57 -13.35
N SER A 88 13.00 2.50 -14.01
CA SER A 88 14.06 1.54 -13.74
C SER A 88 15.31 2.26 -13.27
N TYR A 89 15.85 1.88 -12.10
CA TYR A 89 17.18 2.31 -11.66
C TYR A 89 18.32 1.49 -12.31
N GLU A 90 17.99 0.33 -12.87
CA GLU A 90 18.94 -0.53 -13.58
C GLU A 90 18.19 -1.49 -14.52
N LYS A 91 18.73 -1.73 -15.71
CA LYS A 91 18.13 -2.62 -16.72
C LYS A 91 17.97 -4.05 -16.17
N GLY A 92 16.78 -4.62 -16.30
CA GLY A 92 16.47 -5.99 -15.85
C GLY A 92 16.21 -6.15 -14.35
N LYS A 93 16.36 -5.08 -13.56
CA LYS A 93 15.97 -5.06 -12.14
C LYS A 93 14.49 -4.70 -11.97
N GLN A 94 13.95 -5.02 -10.79
CA GLN A 94 12.57 -4.65 -10.42
C GLN A 94 12.37 -3.14 -10.58
N GLN A 95 11.34 -2.75 -11.34
CA GLN A 95 10.98 -1.34 -11.56
C GLN A 95 10.35 -0.75 -10.30
N VAL A 96 10.52 0.56 -10.12
CA VAL A 96 9.85 1.34 -9.07
C VAL A 96 8.62 1.97 -9.68
N LYS A 97 7.47 1.71 -9.06
CA LYS A 97 6.21 2.35 -9.39
C LYS A 97 5.88 3.43 -8.38
N ILE A 98 5.47 4.59 -8.86
CA ILE A 98 5.03 5.71 -8.04
C ILE A 98 3.61 6.06 -8.46
N GLU A 99 2.69 6.08 -7.49
CA GLU A 99 1.29 6.45 -7.70
C GLU A 99 0.89 7.57 -6.73
N ILE A 100 0.22 8.59 -7.25
CA ILE A 100 -0.41 9.65 -6.45
C ILE A 100 -1.91 9.61 -6.74
N SER A 101 -2.68 9.25 -5.71
CA SER A 101 -4.14 9.20 -5.77
C SER A 101 -4.73 10.60 -5.72
N LYS A 102 -5.63 10.89 -6.67
CA LYS A 102 -6.46 12.11 -6.71
C LYS A 102 -7.84 11.92 -6.08
N ARG A 103 -8.12 10.72 -5.55
CA ARG A 103 -9.39 10.43 -4.90
C ARG A 103 -9.44 11.10 -3.55
N GLU A 104 -10.55 11.76 -3.28
CA GLU A 104 -10.84 12.36 -1.99
C GLU A 104 -11.64 11.40 -1.12
N TYR A 105 -11.10 11.15 0.06
CA TYR A 105 -11.76 10.49 1.17
C TYR A 105 -11.51 11.35 2.40
N PRO A 106 -12.34 11.25 3.46
CA PRO A 106 -12.12 11.95 4.73
C PRO A 106 -10.94 11.32 5.52
N ASP A 107 -9.81 11.13 4.86
CA ASP A 107 -8.61 10.50 5.38
C ASP A 107 -7.95 11.36 6.44
N LYS A 108 -7.59 10.74 7.58
CA LYS A 108 -6.72 11.36 8.58
C LYS A 108 -5.27 10.98 8.37
N TYR A 109 -4.39 11.96 8.57
CA TYR A 109 -2.95 11.81 8.42
C TYR A 109 -2.22 12.04 9.75
N ILE A 110 -1.12 11.32 9.95
CA ILE A 110 -0.24 11.45 11.10
C ILE A 110 1.22 11.59 10.65
N ASN A 111 1.95 12.45 11.33
CA ASN A 111 3.36 12.69 11.06
C ASN A 111 4.22 11.56 11.62
N LYS A 112 5.18 11.09 10.82
CA LYS A 112 6.19 10.10 11.20
C LYS A 112 7.59 10.65 10.98
N ASP A 113 8.50 10.36 11.91
CA ASP A 113 9.91 10.64 11.71
C ASP A 113 10.51 9.65 10.71
N PHE A 114 11.25 10.18 9.74
CA PHE A 114 12.01 9.43 8.77
C PHE A 114 13.41 10.03 8.65
N TYR A 115 14.31 9.59 9.53
CA TYR A 115 15.70 10.07 9.60
C TYR A 115 15.78 11.60 9.80
N GLY A 116 14.94 12.15 10.68
CA GLY A 116 14.85 13.59 10.95
C GLY A 116 13.94 14.37 9.99
N LEU A 117 13.34 13.72 8.98
CA LEU A 117 12.28 14.31 8.16
C LEU A 117 10.91 14.00 8.75
N THR A 118 10.00 14.96 8.68
CA THR A 118 8.60 14.73 9.03
C THR A 118 7.83 14.31 7.78
N ILE A 119 7.32 13.08 7.78
CA ILE A 119 6.53 12.55 6.67
C ILE A 119 5.06 12.44 7.11
N PRO A 120 4.12 13.17 6.48
CA PRO A 120 2.69 12.91 6.66
C PRO A 120 2.35 11.54 6.06
N THR A 121 1.78 10.67 6.90
CA THR A 121 1.33 9.33 6.52
C THR A 121 -0.15 9.18 6.75
N MET A 122 -0.87 8.43 5.91
CA MET A 122 -2.24 8.04 6.22
C MET A 122 -2.28 7.29 7.56
N SER A 123 -3.22 7.63 8.42
CA SER A 123 -3.33 7.01 9.74
C SER A 123 -3.61 5.50 9.63
N PRO A 124 -3.17 4.68 10.60
CA PRO A 124 -3.31 3.22 10.52
C PRO A 124 -4.74 2.75 10.28
N GLY A 125 -5.73 3.33 10.94
CA GLY A 125 -7.12 2.87 10.81
C GLY A 125 -7.76 3.21 9.47
N HIS A 126 -7.36 4.33 8.85
CA HIS A 126 -7.77 4.66 7.49
C HIS A 126 -7.06 3.75 6.48
N MET A 127 -5.76 3.52 6.64
CA MET A 127 -5.04 2.53 5.81
C MET A 127 -5.67 1.15 5.92
N PHE A 128 -6.14 0.76 7.11
CA PHE A 128 -6.74 -0.55 7.34
C PHE A 128 -8.07 -0.67 6.60
N ALA A 129 -8.97 0.30 6.77
CA ALA A 129 -10.22 0.34 6.04
C ALA A 129 -9.99 0.31 4.51
N HIS A 130 -9.04 1.12 4.02
CA HIS A 130 -8.70 1.12 2.60
C HIS A 130 -8.15 -0.22 2.10
N LYS A 131 -7.38 -0.92 2.95
CA LYS A 131 -6.81 -2.23 2.66
C LYS A 131 -7.90 -3.30 2.55
N LEU A 132 -8.84 -3.32 3.50
CA LEU A 132 -9.96 -4.25 3.48
C LEU A 132 -10.80 -4.06 2.21
N CYS A 133 -11.24 -2.82 1.92
CA CYS A 133 -12.00 -2.51 0.71
C CYS A 133 -11.32 -2.99 -0.58
N ALA A 134 -9.98 -2.85 -0.66
CA ALA A 134 -9.19 -3.25 -1.83
C ALA A 134 -9.24 -4.76 -2.13
N ILE A 135 -9.56 -5.60 -1.15
CA ILE A 135 -9.71 -7.06 -1.34
C ILE A 135 -10.90 -7.35 -2.28
N THR A 136 -11.97 -6.56 -2.18
CA THR A 136 -13.24 -6.82 -2.88
C THR A 136 -13.51 -5.87 -4.06
N ASP A 137 -12.98 -4.64 -4.04
CA ASP A 137 -13.30 -3.63 -5.06
C ASP A 137 -12.29 -3.54 -6.23
N ARG A 138 -11.20 -4.31 -6.17
CA ARG A 138 -10.26 -4.46 -7.28
C ARG A 138 -10.78 -5.45 -8.31
N LYS A 139 -10.50 -5.16 -9.59
CA LYS A 139 -10.79 -6.10 -10.71
C LYS A 139 -10.17 -7.48 -10.52
N LYS A 140 -8.98 -7.53 -9.90
CA LYS A 140 -8.26 -8.77 -9.56
C LYS A 140 -7.76 -8.67 -8.13
N LEU A 141 -8.15 -9.64 -7.32
CA LEU A 141 -7.63 -9.84 -5.97
C LEU A 141 -6.10 -9.90 -5.99
N GLN A 142 -5.46 -9.21 -5.05
CA GLN A 142 -4.03 -9.29 -4.83
C GLN A 142 -3.78 -9.96 -3.47
N ASN A 143 -3.05 -11.08 -3.45
CA ASN A 143 -2.79 -11.81 -2.21
C ASN A 143 -2.03 -10.98 -1.17
N ARG A 144 -1.21 -10.03 -1.61
CA ARG A 144 -0.53 -9.07 -0.72
C ARG A 144 -1.51 -8.22 0.10
N ASP A 145 -2.73 -7.99 -0.39
CA ASP A 145 -3.73 -7.24 0.38
C ASP A 145 -4.31 -8.09 1.52
N LEU A 146 -4.48 -9.41 1.33
CA LEU A 146 -4.85 -10.34 2.39
C LEU A 146 -3.76 -10.40 3.47
N TYR A 147 -2.50 -10.49 3.04
CA TYR A 147 -1.35 -10.51 3.94
C TYR A 147 -1.26 -9.24 4.79
N ASP A 148 -1.36 -8.07 4.15
CA ASP A 148 -1.34 -6.79 4.86
C ASP A 148 -2.52 -6.66 5.83
N ALA A 149 -3.73 -7.08 5.42
CA ALA A 149 -4.90 -7.03 6.29
C ALA A 149 -4.70 -7.90 7.53
N HIS A 150 -4.23 -9.14 7.37
CA HIS A 150 -3.88 -10.01 8.50
C HIS A 150 -2.83 -9.37 9.42
N PHE A 151 -1.78 -8.78 8.85
CA PHE A 151 -0.79 -8.03 9.62
C PHE A 151 -1.42 -6.89 10.45
N MET A 152 -2.35 -6.13 9.86
CA MET A 152 -3.04 -5.02 10.54
C MET A 152 -3.99 -5.51 11.64
N PHE A 153 -4.62 -6.68 11.47
CA PHE A 153 -5.35 -7.35 12.55
C PHE A 153 -4.44 -7.75 13.70
N VAL A 154 -3.30 -8.38 13.42
CA VAL A 154 -2.30 -8.77 14.44
C VAL A 154 -1.75 -7.56 15.19
N LYS A 155 -1.57 -6.42 14.49
CA LYS A 155 -1.18 -5.15 15.10
C LYS A 155 -2.30 -4.45 15.87
N GLN A 156 -3.52 -4.99 15.85
CA GLN A 156 -4.71 -4.45 16.50
C GLN A 156 -4.99 -3.00 16.09
N PHE A 157 -4.77 -2.67 14.83
CA PHE A 157 -5.17 -1.35 14.33
C PHE A 157 -6.70 -1.22 14.37
N ASP A 158 -7.16 -0.04 14.74
CA ASP A 158 -8.57 0.34 14.61
C ASP A 158 -8.96 0.36 13.12
N ILE A 159 -10.25 0.32 12.83
CA ILE A 159 -10.77 0.34 11.48
C ILE A 159 -11.68 1.57 11.38
N GLU A 160 -11.37 2.45 10.43
CA GLU A 160 -12.26 3.59 10.17
C GLU A 160 -13.48 3.12 9.38
N GLU A 161 -14.59 2.87 10.08
CA GLU A 161 -15.82 2.32 9.50
C GLU A 161 -16.43 3.22 8.44
N GLU A 162 -16.28 4.55 8.58
CA GLU A 162 -16.78 5.52 7.61
C GLU A 162 -16.20 5.27 6.21
N ILE A 163 -14.91 4.94 6.12
CA ILE A 163 -14.24 4.63 4.85
C ILE A 163 -14.83 3.38 4.20
N ILE A 164 -15.13 2.34 4.98
CA ILE A 164 -15.80 1.13 4.48
C ILE A 164 -17.18 1.48 3.93
N LYS A 165 -17.95 2.26 4.68
CA LYS A 165 -19.28 2.69 4.27
C LYS A 165 -19.24 3.51 2.98
N LEU A 166 -18.31 4.44 2.85
CA LEU A 166 -18.15 5.28 1.65
C LEU A 166 -17.72 4.47 0.41
N ARG A 167 -16.80 3.50 0.56
CA ARG A 167 -16.28 2.72 -0.57
C ARG A 167 -17.18 1.57 -0.99
N ILE A 168 -17.84 0.92 -0.03
CA ILE A 168 -18.55 -0.34 -0.25
C ILE A 168 -20.07 -0.20 -0.08
N GLY A 169 -20.55 0.85 0.62
CA GLY A 169 -21.97 1.05 0.88
C GLY A 169 -22.55 0.09 1.93
N LYS A 170 -21.70 -0.47 2.81
CA LYS A 170 -22.07 -1.44 3.85
C LYS A 170 -21.63 -0.96 5.22
N THR A 171 -22.36 -1.37 6.26
CA THR A 171 -21.85 -1.30 7.64
C THR A 171 -20.64 -2.24 7.81
N MET A 172 -19.83 -2.04 8.85
CA MET A 172 -18.67 -2.90 9.10
C MET A 172 -19.08 -4.37 9.25
N LYS A 173 -20.14 -4.65 10.01
CA LYS A 173 -20.64 -6.01 10.24
C LYS A 173 -21.11 -6.69 8.95
N GLU A 174 -21.90 -5.99 8.12
CA GLU A 174 -22.34 -6.51 6.82
C GLU A 174 -21.16 -6.75 5.89
N TYR A 175 -20.18 -5.84 5.89
CA TYR A 175 -19.00 -5.97 5.06
C TYR A 175 -18.13 -7.14 5.47
N PHE A 176 -17.97 -7.41 6.78
CA PHE A 176 -17.16 -8.53 7.25
C PHE A 176 -17.79 -9.88 6.91
N SER A 177 -19.10 -10.02 7.08
CA SER A 177 -19.83 -11.21 6.61
C SER A 177 -19.63 -11.43 5.11
N PHE A 178 -19.79 -10.37 4.30
CA PHE A 178 -19.55 -10.42 2.86
C PHE A 178 -18.09 -10.76 2.51
N LEU A 179 -17.12 -10.18 3.22
CA LEU A 179 -15.70 -10.37 2.97
C LEU A 179 -15.27 -11.81 3.29
N ILE A 180 -15.82 -12.42 4.34
CA ILE A 180 -15.59 -13.84 4.66
C ILE A 180 -16.06 -14.72 3.50
N GLU A 181 -17.30 -14.56 3.03
CA GLU A 181 -17.84 -15.32 1.90
C GLU A 181 -17.01 -15.10 0.62
N PHE A 182 -16.60 -13.86 0.37
CA PHE A 182 -15.74 -13.51 -0.76
C PHE A 182 -14.39 -14.23 -0.70
N ILE A 183 -13.74 -14.23 0.47
CA ILE A 183 -12.44 -14.90 0.68
C ILE A 183 -12.59 -16.42 0.54
N GLU A 184 -13.64 -17.00 1.10
CA GLU A 184 -13.91 -18.44 1.00
C GLU A 184 -14.03 -18.87 -0.47
N LYS A 185 -14.79 -18.11 -1.28
CA LYS A 185 -15.04 -18.38 -2.69
C LYS A 185 -13.85 -18.10 -3.61
N ASN A 186 -13.12 -17.01 -3.39
CA ASN A 186 -12.15 -16.49 -4.37
C ASN A 186 -10.68 -16.73 -4.02
N VAL A 187 -10.35 -17.11 -2.78
CA VAL A 187 -8.97 -17.36 -2.37
C VAL A 187 -8.65 -18.85 -2.47
N ASN A 188 -7.72 -19.20 -3.35
CA ASN A 188 -7.15 -20.54 -3.45
C ASN A 188 -5.78 -20.59 -2.73
N PRO A 189 -5.61 -21.41 -1.68
CA PRO A 189 -4.32 -21.58 -0.99
C PRO A 189 -3.15 -21.95 -1.91
N ASN A 190 -3.41 -22.69 -2.99
CA ASN A 190 -2.35 -23.10 -3.94
C ASN A 190 -1.72 -21.90 -4.67
N ASN A 191 -2.46 -20.80 -4.80
CA ASN A 191 -2.06 -19.61 -5.55
C ASN A 191 -1.83 -18.41 -4.63
N ILE A 192 -1.84 -18.61 -3.31
CA ILE A 192 -1.80 -17.50 -2.34
C ILE A 192 -0.44 -16.78 -2.33
N LEU A 193 0.60 -17.42 -2.86
CA LEU A 193 1.91 -16.82 -3.03
C LEU A 193 2.06 -16.04 -4.35
N ASP A 194 1.07 -16.07 -5.25
CA ASP A 194 1.14 -15.31 -6.51
C ASP A 194 1.27 -13.81 -6.20
N GLY A 195 2.39 -13.21 -6.64
CA GLY A 195 2.75 -11.80 -6.37
C GLY A 195 3.14 -11.48 -4.91
N LEU A 196 2.98 -12.41 -3.97
CA LEU A 196 3.37 -12.27 -2.56
C LEU A 196 4.69 -12.98 -2.27
N GLY A 197 4.94 -14.13 -2.91
CA GLY A 197 6.07 -15.02 -2.63
C GLY A 197 7.44 -14.36 -2.82
N GLU A 198 7.57 -13.47 -3.80
CA GLU A 198 8.78 -12.67 -4.03
C GLU A 198 9.03 -11.57 -2.98
N LEU A 199 7.99 -11.17 -2.25
CA LEU A 199 8.01 -10.11 -1.25
C LEU A 199 8.33 -10.65 0.15
N VAL A 200 8.01 -11.91 0.44
CA VAL A 200 8.25 -12.56 1.74
C VAL A 200 9.57 -13.33 1.75
N LYS A 201 10.08 -13.70 2.93
CA LYS A 201 11.27 -14.55 3.06
C LYS A 201 10.92 -16.02 2.77
N GLU A 202 11.89 -16.81 2.34
CA GLU A 202 11.67 -18.22 1.98
C GLU A 202 11.06 -19.02 3.14
N ASN A 203 11.57 -18.80 4.36
CA ASN A 203 11.12 -19.46 5.57
C ASN A 203 9.69 -19.07 6.03
N GLN A 204 9.07 -18.08 5.40
CA GLN A 204 7.68 -17.67 5.70
C GLN A 204 6.67 -18.33 4.75
N LYS A 205 7.09 -18.76 3.56
CA LYS A 205 6.19 -19.15 2.47
C LYS A 205 5.28 -20.32 2.82
N ASP A 206 5.81 -21.35 3.48
CA ASP A 206 5.02 -22.54 3.82
C ASP A 206 3.92 -22.20 4.83
N ARG A 207 4.28 -21.48 5.89
CA ARG A 207 3.29 -20.98 6.87
C ARG A 207 2.22 -20.12 6.20
N ILE A 208 2.61 -19.18 5.34
CA ILE A 208 1.64 -18.32 4.62
C ILE A 208 0.68 -19.15 3.79
N ARG A 209 1.19 -20.17 3.09
CA ARG A 209 0.37 -21.07 2.26
C ARG A 209 -0.66 -21.82 3.09
N ASP A 210 -0.26 -22.26 4.27
CA ASP A 210 -1.05 -23.14 5.12
C ASP A 210 -2.08 -22.39 5.99
N THR A 211 -1.74 -21.15 6.41
CA THR A 211 -2.51 -20.45 7.45
C THR A 211 -3.20 -19.17 6.99
N LEU A 212 -2.66 -18.39 6.05
CA LEU A 212 -3.13 -17.01 5.80
C LEU A 212 -4.64 -16.90 5.52
N LYS A 213 -5.21 -17.81 4.70
CA LYS A 213 -6.66 -17.82 4.42
C LYS A 213 -7.49 -18.09 5.70
N LYS A 214 -7.04 -19.01 6.55
CA LYS A 214 -7.74 -19.36 7.79
C LYS A 214 -7.60 -18.23 8.81
N ASP A 215 -6.41 -17.67 8.93
CA ASP A 215 -6.09 -16.60 9.87
C ASP A 215 -6.93 -15.35 9.57
N ILE A 216 -7.00 -14.90 8.31
CA ILE A 216 -7.81 -13.72 7.98
C ILE A 216 -9.32 -13.96 8.18
N ILE A 217 -9.82 -15.18 7.93
CA ILE A 217 -11.22 -15.51 8.22
C ILE A 217 -11.47 -15.50 9.73
N PHE A 218 -10.54 -16.02 10.52
CA PHE A 218 -10.62 -15.98 11.98
C PHE A 218 -10.62 -14.53 12.50
N ASP A 219 -9.71 -13.70 12.00
CA ASP A 219 -9.61 -12.29 12.36
C ASP A 219 -10.93 -11.54 12.09
N LEU A 220 -11.53 -11.76 10.92
CA LEU A 220 -12.82 -11.16 10.56
C LEU A 220 -13.95 -11.65 11.48
N LYS A 221 -14.00 -12.96 11.77
CA LYS A 221 -15.01 -13.54 12.67
C LYS A 221 -14.88 -13.02 14.10
N SER A 222 -13.66 -12.73 14.56
CA SER A 222 -13.41 -12.21 15.92
C SER A 222 -13.96 -10.80 16.15
N ARG A 223 -14.34 -10.09 15.08
CA ARG A 223 -14.84 -8.71 15.10
C ARG A 223 -16.33 -8.60 14.73
N LEU A 224 -17.03 -9.73 14.53
CA LEU A 224 -18.48 -9.81 14.21
C LEU A 224 -19.35 -9.90 15.47
#